data_AF-A0A953ZHN3-F1
#
_entry.id   AF-A0A953ZHN3-F1
#
_cell.length_a   1.000
_cell.length_b   1.000
_cell.length_c   1.000
_cell.angle_alpha   90.00
_cell.angle_beta   90.00
_cell.angle_gamma   90.00
#
_symmetry.space_group_name_H-M   'P 1'
#
loop_
_entity.id
_entity.type
_entity.pdbx_description
1 polymer ?
#
loop_
_entity_poly.entity_id
_entity_poly.type
_entity_poly.pdbx_seq_one_letter_code
_entity_poly.pdbx_strand_id
1 'polypeptide(L)'
;GGGAGMGGAIFNEGELTLTGCVLSSNTAQGGNGGTANAALSAGDGGGGLFYSGGDAGLNSGGGGGGRQSAGLTGGGVGAAGGAGGMPANGGGQNGEAPSVGGLGGVGNTGGGGGGSSSNSAVADGGGGNGGLGGGGGGAAGTAGIGGGNGGLGGWGGGGGAGAFEGGLNGGDGGFGGGGGAPANGGTPGGGNLGGNGGSASVGQFGGGGGGAGLGGAIFNNGGTLTLQSTTITGNLAAGGNGGAGASGGNAGGNGSPIGGGIFNFNGTLNNSSSVVSGNTGGQDIEPQVPTVNTPSSANISFFSADLGGTVQSDAGWTIMERGVVYAPTSVNADPVLGGSGVSVLNISGTTGVFAIGAPALQTGTPYTFRAFATNAGGTGYSVTGTFTTATQPDVASIARFDNTPTVEQTLRWIVVFKGSGVTGLTTSNFSLVIQGETTGASIQSVTGLGTVWTVTVDRGSRNGTIQLVMANSTGVTPALTNVPFAGQSYTIGSPSKRKEESDCSTGETPGGWMTLMAALAAATVGLRLHRRRARRS
;
A
#
# COMPACT_ATOMS: atom_id res chain seq x y z
N GLY A 1 -12.68 4.31 30.66
CA GLY A 1 -12.09 3.05 30.22
C GLY A 1 -13.07 2.29 29.36
N GLY A 2 -12.61 1.22 28.72
CA GLY A 2 -13.46 0.32 27.95
C GLY A 2 -14.16 -0.72 28.83
N GLY A 3 -15.33 -1.20 28.39
CA GLY A 3 -16.04 -2.31 29.05
C GLY A 3 -15.46 -3.69 28.69
N ALA A 4 -15.87 -4.73 29.40
CA ALA A 4 -15.46 -6.12 29.14
C ALA A 4 -16.27 -6.77 28.01
N GLY A 5 -15.64 -7.66 27.24
CA GLY A 5 -16.31 -8.64 26.38
C GLY A 5 -16.49 -9.95 27.14
N MET A 6 -17.70 -10.51 27.17
CA MET A 6 -18.05 -11.64 28.03
C MET A 6 -18.74 -12.75 27.24
N GLY A 7 -18.05 -13.88 27.04
CA GLY A 7 -18.62 -15.06 26.40
C GLY A 7 -18.90 -14.85 24.92
N GLY A 8 -17.94 -15.16 24.04
CA GLY A 8 -18.07 -14.86 22.60
C GLY A 8 -19.25 -15.55 21.92
N ALA A 9 -19.69 -16.69 22.46
CA ALA A 9 -20.95 -17.35 22.11
C ALA A 9 -21.94 -17.35 23.29
N ILE A 10 -21.47 -17.69 24.49
CA ILE A 10 -22.35 -17.95 25.64
C ILE A 10 -21.80 -17.32 26.92
N PHE A 11 -22.67 -16.61 27.63
CA PHE A 11 -22.46 -16.20 29.02
C PHE A 11 -23.42 -16.99 29.93
N ASN A 12 -22.89 -17.71 30.92
CA ASN A 12 -23.68 -18.58 31.79
C ASN A 12 -23.56 -18.16 33.27
N GLU A 13 -24.70 -17.98 33.93
CA GLU A 13 -24.78 -17.76 35.39
C GLU A 13 -25.61 -18.84 36.12
N GLY A 14 -26.17 -19.79 35.37
CA GLY A 14 -27.03 -20.85 35.88
C GLY A 14 -26.51 -22.24 35.50
N GLU A 15 -27.42 -23.19 35.26
CA GLU A 15 -27.06 -24.53 34.80
C GLU A 15 -27.17 -24.63 33.27
N LEU A 16 -26.08 -24.98 32.61
CA LEU A 16 -26.00 -25.13 31.16
C LEU A 16 -25.39 -26.48 30.80
N THR A 17 -26.09 -27.27 30.00
CA THR A 17 -25.58 -28.53 29.43
C THR A 17 -25.49 -28.45 27.91
N LEU A 18 -24.31 -28.71 27.36
CA LEU A 18 -24.06 -28.81 25.91
C LEU A 18 -23.73 -30.25 25.55
N THR A 19 -24.56 -30.85 24.68
CA THR A 19 -24.39 -32.24 24.25
C THR A 19 -24.23 -32.30 22.73
N GLY A 20 -23.06 -32.72 22.24
CA GLY A 20 -22.79 -32.85 20.80
C GLY A 20 -22.62 -31.53 20.04
N CYS A 21 -22.39 -30.41 20.74
CA CYS A 21 -22.31 -29.10 20.12
C CYS A 21 -20.92 -28.81 19.51
N VAL A 22 -20.84 -27.87 18.57
CA VAL A 22 -19.57 -27.29 18.09
C VAL A 22 -19.65 -25.78 18.25
N LEU A 23 -18.74 -25.21 19.05
CA LEU A 23 -18.56 -23.77 19.19
C LEU A 23 -17.22 -23.41 18.56
N SER A 24 -17.26 -22.74 17.41
CA SER A 24 -16.04 -22.35 16.71
C SER A 24 -16.05 -20.93 16.21
N SER A 25 -14.86 -20.32 16.16
CA SER A 25 -14.64 -18.98 15.60
C SER A 25 -15.45 -17.87 16.29
N ASN A 26 -15.79 -18.06 17.56
CA ASN A 26 -16.44 -17.03 18.38
C ASN A 26 -15.39 -16.10 18.98
N THR A 27 -15.76 -14.84 19.21
CA THR A 27 -14.86 -13.81 19.76
C THR A 27 -15.51 -13.06 20.91
N ALA A 28 -14.85 -13.03 22.07
CA ALA A 28 -15.17 -12.13 23.18
C ALA A 28 -14.21 -10.94 23.15
N GLN A 29 -14.68 -9.78 22.70
CA GLN A 29 -13.87 -8.57 22.52
C GLN A 29 -14.15 -7.53 23.61
N GLY A 30 -13.10 -7.14 24.35
CA GLY A 30 -13.13 -6.02 25.27
C GLY A 30 -13.20 -4.68 24.54
N GLY A 31 -13.90 -3.73 25.13
CA GLY A 31 -14.02 -2.36 24.63
C GLY A 31 -12.72 -1.58 24.78
N ASN A 32 -12.45 -0.68 23.84
CA ASN A 32 -11.29 0.20 23.88
C ASN A 32 -11.43 1.27 24.98
N GLY A 33 -10.29 1.70 25.52
CA GLY A 33 -10.21 2.83 26.42
C GLY A 33 -10.50 4.16 25.71
N GLY A 34 -11.11 5.10 26.42
CA GLY A 34 -11.38 6.44 25.91
C GLY A 34 -10.08 7.21 25.66
N THR A 35 -10.04 7.96 24.55
CA THR A 35 -8.94 8.85 24.20
C THR A 35 -9.05 10.19 24.93
N ALA A 36 -7.92 10.82 25.21
CA ALA A 36 -7.93 12.18 25.73
C ALA A 36 -7.89 13.20 24.58
N ASN A 37 -8.95 14.00 24.43
CA ASN A 37 -8.99 15.13 23.50
C ASN A 37 -8.98 16.47 24.27
N ALA A 38 -8.14 17.41 23.85
CA ALA A 38 -8.05 18.77 24.41
C ALA A 38 -9.27 19.64 24.04
N ALA A 39 -10.13 19.20 23.12
CA ALA A 39 -11.38 19.88 22.78
C ALA A 39 -12.58 19.10 23.37
N LEU A 40 -13.33 19.77 24.23
CA LEU A 40 -14.63 19.41 24.83
C LEU A 40 -15.45 18.34 24.07
N SER A 41 -15.20 17.05 24.30
CA SER A 41 -16.22 16.01 24.12
C SER A 41 -15.94 14.80 24.99
N ALA A 42 -16.95 14.42 25.79
CA ALA A 42 -16.95 13.24 26.63
C ALA A 42 -16.52 12.01 25.83
N GLY A 43 -15.59 11.22 26.38
CA GLY A 43 -15.10 10.01 25.75
C GLY A 43 -16.25 9.01 25.55
N ASP A 44 -16.25 8.36 24.39
CA ASP A 44 -17.19 7.30 24.08
C ASP A 44 -16.96 6.13 25.06
N GLY A 45 -17.90 5.97 26.00
CA GLY A 45 -17.93 4.82 26.89
C GLY A 45 -18.12 3.55 26.05
N GLY A 46 -17.18 2.62 26.14
CA GLY A 46 -17.28 1.33 25.45
C GLY A 46 -18.49 0.55 25.95
N GLY A 47 -19.48 0.34 25.08
CA GLY A 47 -20.63 -0.51 25.34
C GLY A 47 -20.22 -1.99 25.37
N GLY A 48 -20.50 -2.66 26.47
CA GLY A 48 -20.53 -4.12 26.52
C GLY A 48 -21.82 -4.63 25.86
N LEU A 49 -21.70 -5.58 24.94
CA LEU A 49 -22.84 -6.34 24.39
C LEU A 49 -23.27 -7.36 25.45
N PHE A 50 -24.40 -7.12 26.12
CA PHE A 50 -25.07 -8.12 26.95
C PHE A 50 -26.25 -8.70 26.16
N TYR A 51 -26.15 -9.96 25.75
CA TYR A 51 -27.29 -10.72 25.23
C TYR A 51 -28.05 -11.36 26.39
N SER A 52 -29.26 -10.89 26.67
CA SER A 52 -30.22 -11.61 27.51
C SER A 52 -31.33 -12.19 26.63
N GLY A 53 -31.27 -13.50 26.41
CA GLY A 53 -32.28 -14.44 25.91
C GLY A 53 -33.45 -13.94 25.04
N GLY A 54 -33.55 -14.48 23.82
CA GLY A 54 -34.79 -14.50 23.03
C GLY A 54 -34.54 -14.45 21.52
N ASP A 55 -34.56 -15.62 20.89
CA ASP A 55 -34.60 -15.93 19.44
C ASP A 55 -33.53 -15.36 18.49
N ALA A 56 -32.97 -16.29 17.71
CA ALA A 56 -31.89 -16.10 16.77
C ALA A 56 -32.27 -15.16 15.60
N GLY A 57 -31.50 -14.08 15.47
CA GLY A 57 -31.50 -13.21 14.30
C GLY A 57 -30.28 -12.30 14.31
N LEU A 58 -29.33 -12.57 13.42
CA LEU A 58 -28.16 -11.74 13.14
C LEU A 58 -28.52 -10.26 12.97
N ASN A 59 -27.95 -9.38 13.79
CA ASN A 59 -27.56 -8.05 13.33
C ASN A 59 -26.42 -7.47 14.18
N SER A 60 -25.25 -7.40 13.56
CA SER A 60 -24.07 -6.66 14.01
C SER A 60 -24.34 -5.16 13.93
N GLY A 61 -24.50 -4.51 15.08
CA GLY A 61 -24.59 -3.05 15.17
C GLY A 61 -24.23 -2.59 16.57
N GLY A 62 -22.97 -2.21 16.78
CA GLY A 62 -22.54 -1.49 17.97
C GLY A 62 -23.30 -0.16 18.05
N GLY A 63 -24.33 -0.12 18.88
CA GLY A 63 -25.10 1.10 19.15
C GLY A 63 -24.29 2.03 20.03
N GLY A 64 -23.51 2.92 19.39
CA GLY A 64 -22.93 4.08 20.05
C GLY A 64 -24.03 4.94 20.66
N GLY A 65 -23.91 5.26 21.94
CA GLY A 65 -24.72 6.27 22.61
C GLY A 65 -24.37 7.66 22.08
N GLY A 66 -24.84 7.99 20.88
CA GLY A 66 -24.65 9.29 20.25
C GLY A 66 -25.38 10.40 21.02
N ARG A 67 -24.67 11.50 21.26
CA ARG A 67 -25.25 12.80 21.63
C ARG A 67 -26.34 13.18 20.62
N GLN A 68 -27.56 13.45 21.06
CA GLN A 68 -28.43 14.34 20.28
C GLN A 68 -27.79 15.72 20.30
N SER A 69 -27.16 16.12 19.21
CA SER A 69 -26.78 17.52 19.01
C SER A 69 -28.05 18.32 18.73
N ALA A 70 -28.59 18.95 19.77
CA ALA A 70 -29.52 20.06 19.58
C ALA A 70 -28.72 21.27 19.07
N GLY A 71 -28.45 21.29 17.77
CA GLY A 71 -28.22 22.53 17.07
C GLY A 71 -29.57 23.12 16.71
N LEU A 72 -30.10 24.05 17.51
CA LEU A 72 -30.92 25.13 16.98
C LEU A 72 -30.87 26.33 17.92
N THR A 73 -30.48 27.45 17.33
CA THR A 73 -30.50 28.80 17.86
C THR A 73 -31.89 29.21 18.37
N GLY A 74 -31.96 29.73 19.59
CA GLY A 74 -32.92 30.75 20.04
C GLY A 74 -34.38 30.34 20.22
N GLY A 75 -34.92 30.60 21.41
CA GLY A 75 -36.36 30.72 21.68
C GLY A 75 -36.91 29.62 22.58
N GLY A 76 -37.13 29.95 23.85
CA GLY A 76 -37.74 29.02 24.79
C GLY A 76 -39.23 28.78 24.50
N VAL A 77 -39.68 27.54 24.64
CA VAL A 77 -40.93 27.14 25.31
C VAL A 77 -40.73 25.68 25.75
N GLY A 78 -41.04 25.36 27.00
CA GLY A 78 -40.94 24.00 27.52
C GLY A 78 -41.97 23.06 26.89
N ALA A 79 -41.58 21.80 26.70
CA ALA A 79 -42.47 20.65 26.73
C ALA A 79 -41.62 19.38 26.91
N ALA A 80 -41.71 18.80 28.10
CA ALA A 80 -41.26 17.47 28.42
C ALA A 80 -42.27 16.42 27.93
N GLY A 81 -41.77 15.24 27.63
CA GLY A 81 -42.53 14.00 27.51
C GLY A 81 -41.69 12.94 26.79
N GLY A 82 -41.31 11.80 27.37
CA GLY A 82 -41.61 11.24 28.67
C GLY A 82 -41.58 9.70 28.55
N ALA A 83 -40.79 9.06 29.42
CA ALA A 83 -41.05 7.77 30.04
C ALA A 83 -39.95 7.58 31.10
N GLY A 84 -40.18 7.54 32.41
CA GLY A 84 -41.33 7.76 33.25
C GLY A 84 -40.78 7.64 34.68
N GLY A 85 -40.86 8.71 35.45
CA GLY A 85 -40.36 8.79 36.82
C GLY A 85 -40.72 10.16 37.37
N MET A 86 -41.68 10.21 38.29
CA MET A 86 -42.26 11.44 38.84
C MET A 86 -41.17 12.34 39.48
N PRO A 87 -41.25 13.67 39.36
CA PRO A 87 -40.34 14.56 40.07
C PRO A 87 -40.80 14.71 41.52
N ALA A 88 -39.98 14.25 42.47
CA ALA A 88 -40.07 14.71 43.85
C ALA A 88 -39.51 16.14 43.90
N ASN A 89 -40.39 17.13 43.88
CA ASN A 89 -40.06 18.52 44.14
C ASN A 89 -40.10 18.76 45.65
N GLY A 90 -39.00 19.21 46.24
CA GLY A 90 -38.99 19.69 47.62
C GLY A 90 -37.61 19.75 48.26
N GLY A 91 -37.09 20.97 48.38
CA GLY A 91 -36.38 21.47 49.56
C GLY A 91 -35.12 20.72 50.01
N GLY A 92 -33.96 21.39 49.85
CA GLY A 92 -32.69 20.87 50.32
C GLY A 92 -32.67 20.49 51.80
N GLN A 93 -31.90 19.45 52.11
CA GLN A 93 -31.11 19.33 53.32
C GLN A 93 -30.00 18.31 53.07
N ASN A 94 -28.79 18.73 53.41
CA ASN A 94 -27.57 17.95 53.41
C ASN A 94 -27.75 16.80 54.41
N GLY A 95 -27.55 15.57 53.98
CA GLY A 95 -27.62 14.41 54.86
C GLY A 95 -26.92 13.22 54.23
N GLU A 96 -25.73 12.91 54.72
CA GLU A 96 -25.17 11.56 54.64
C GLU A 96 -26.21 10.55 55.16
N ALA A 97 -26.52 9.52 54.39
CA ALA A 97 -27.21 8.34 54.89
C ALA A 97 -26.75 7.08 54.14
N PRO A 98 -26.67 5.93 54.82
CA PRO A 98 -25.59 4.97 54.64
C PRO A 98 -25.96 3.79 53.75
N SER A 99 -24.92 3.03 53.36
CA SER A 99 -24.96 1.62 52.94
C SER A 99 -26.15 0.84 53.53
N VAL A 100 -27.05 0.36 52.68
CA VAL A 100 -27.93 -0.77 53.02
C VAL A 100 -28.04 -1.69 51.80
N GLY A 101 -27.49 -2.89 51.93
CA GLY A 101 -27.79 -4.00 51.03
C GLY A 101 -29.24 -4.47 51.23
N GLY A 102 -29.89 -4.84 50.14
CA GLY A 102 -31.24 -5.40 50.15
C GLY A 102 -31.57 -6.07 48.82
N LEU A 103 -31.66 -7.39 48.85
CA LEU A 103 -32.03 -8.29 47.76
C LEU A 103 -33.50 -8.12 47.33
N GLY A 104 -33.77 -8.38 46.05
CA GLY A 104 -34.99 -9.03 45.57
C GLY A 104 -36.10 -8.14 45.01
N GLY A 105 -36.17 -8.04 43.67
CA GLY A 105 -37.31 -7.48 42.95
C GLY A 105 -37.13 -7.60 41.44
N VAL A 106 -37.90 -8.49 40.83
CA VAL A 106 -37.86 -8.91 39.42
C VAL A 106 -38.15 -7.74 38.45
N GLY A 107 -37.35 -7.61 37.39
CA GLY A 107 -37.76 -6.97 36.13
C GLY A 107 -37.34 -5.51 35.90
N ASN A 108 -36.04 -5.25 35.70
CA ASN A 108 -35.53 -4.27 34.72
C ASN A 108 -33.99 -4.37 34.60
N THR A 109 -33.48 -5.17 33.66
CA THR A 109 -32.02 -5.40 33.46
C THR A 109 -31.43 -4.52 32.35
N GLY A 110 -31.90 -3.27 32.23
CA GLY A 110 -31.35 -2.28 31.31
C GLY A 110 -30.11 -1.61 31.90
N GLY A 111 -28.97 -1.75 31.23
CA GLY A 111 -27.72 -1.08 31.57
C GLY A 111 -27.84 0.45 31.46
N GLY A 112 -28.07 1.12 32.58
CA GLY A 112 -27.99 2.58 32.67
C GLY A 112 -26.53 3.03 32.74
N GLY A 113 -26.08 3.82 31.77
CA GLY A 113 -24.79 4.50 31.82
C GLY A 113 -24.79 5.62 32.87
N GLY A 114 -23.68 5.79 33.59
CA GLY A 114 -23.52 6.89 34.53
C GLY A 114 -23.59 8.23 33.80
N GLY A 115 -24.60 9.05 34.11
CA GLY A 115 -24.71 10.40 33.55
C GLY A 115 -23.57 11.30 34.04
N SER A 116 -23.09 12.18 33.16
CA SER A 116 -22.24 13.31 33.54
C SER A 116 -23.10 14.40 34.15
N SER A 117 -22.93 14.69 35.44
CA SER A 117 -23.60 15.83 36.05
C SER A 117 -22.93 17.12 35.56
N SER A 118 -23.69 17.95 34.86
CA SER A 118 -23.31 19.32 34.50
C SER A 118 -24.41 20.25 34.98
N ASN A 119 -24.53 20.40 36.30
CA ASN A 119 -25.38 21.45 36.84
C ASN A 119 -24.55 22.74 36.98
N SER A 120 -24.84 23.73 36.14
CA SER A 120 -24.21 25.06 36.09
C SER A 120 -24.35 25.88 37.39
N ALA A 121 -25.00 25.38 38.43
CA ALA A 121 -25.29 26.14 39.65
C ALA A 121 -24.77 25.51 40.95
N VAL A 122 -24.22 24.29 40.94
CA VAL A 122 -23.63 23.67 42.15
C VAL A 122 -22.37 22.92 41.74
N ALA A 123 -21.21 23.47 42.10
CA ALA A 123 -19.90 22.83 41.99
C ALA A 123 -19.88 21.55 42.85
N ASP A 124 -19.10 20.55 42.44
CA ASP A 124 -18.91 19.22 43.06
C ASP A 124 -19.71 18.05 42.46
N GLY A 125 -20.04 18.11 41.17
CA GLY A 125 -20.61 16.97 40.44
C GLY A 125 -19.56 15.94 40.02
N GLY A 126 -19.38 14.87 40.80
CA GLY A 126 -18.68 13.66 40.35
C GLY A 126 -19.36 13.00 39.13
N GLY A 127 -18.61 12.17 38.41
CA GLY A 127 -19.19 11.29 37.39
C GLY A 127 -20.11 10.24 38.01
N GLY A 128 -21.27 9.97 37.40
CA GLY A 128 -22.19 8.94 37.90
C GLY A 128 -21.58 7.53 37.82
N ASN A 129 -21.81 6.67 38.81
CA ASN A 129 -21.37 5.29 38.76
C ASN A 129 -22.23 4.47 37.78
N GLY A 130 -21.63 3.49 37.12
CA GLY A 130 -22.33 2.57 36.23
C GLY A 130 -23.08 1.45 36.96
N GLY A 131 -24.23 1.03 36.42
CA GLY A 131 -24.96 -0.17 36.87
C GLY A 131 -24.40 -1.47 36.29
N LEU A 132 -25.15 -2.58 36.37
CA LEU A 132 -24.77 -3.84 35.70
C LEU A 132 -24.58 -3.57 34.19
N GLY A 133 -23.38 -3.82 33.67
CA GLY A 133 -22.97 -3.53 32.30
C GLY A 133 -22.71 -2.06 31.97
N GLY A 134 -23.04 -1.14 32.88
CA GLY A 134 -22.93 0.31 32.66
C GLY A 134 -21.53 0.86 32.96
N GLY A 135 -21.04 1.74 32.09
CA GLY A 135 -19.81 2.50 32.33
C GLY A 135 -20.02 3.64 33.34
N GLY A 136 -18.94 4.01 34.03
CA GLY A 136 -18.90 5.21 34.85
C GLY A 136 -18.90 6.48 33.99
N GLY A 137 -19.70 7.46 34.38
CA GLY A 137 -19.79 8.76 33.74
C GLY A 137 -18.52 9.57 33.93
N GLY A 138 -18.14 10.34 32.91
CA GLY A 138 -17.10 11.36 33.07
C GLY A 138 -17.59 12.53 33.93
N ALA A 139 -16.70 13.16 34.67
CA ALA A 139 -17.00 14.40 35.36
C ALA A 139 -16.89 15.60 34.40
N ALA A 140 -17.86 16.50 34.43
CA ALA A 140 -17.85 17.73 33.64
C ALA A 140 -17.50 18.92 34.55
N GLY A 141 -16.47 19.69 34.19
CA GLY A 141 -16.14 20.96 34.83
C GLY A 141 -16.27 22.11 33.82
N THR A 142 -16.79 23.26 34.26
CA THR A 142 -16.70 24.51 33.51
C THR A 142 -15.41 25.22 33.91
N ALA A 143 -14.71 25.85 32.96
CA ALA A 143 -13.47 26.57 33.24
C ALA A 143 -13.64 27.55 34.42
N GLY A 144 -12.80 27.41 35.46
CA GLY A 144 -12.81 28.24 36.66
C GLY A 144 -13.81 27.85 37.76
N ILE A 145 -14.58 26.76 37.63
CA ILE A 145 -15.61 26.35 38.64
C ILE A 145 -15.32 24.97 39.25
N GLY A 146 -14.17 24.35 38.94
CA GLY A 146 -13.82 23.01 39.42
C GLY A 146 -14.70 21.90 38.82
N GLY A 147 -14.23 20.65 38.92
CA GLY A 147 -14.98 19.47 38.51
C GLY A 147 -14.83 18.32 39.51
N GLY A 148 -15.36 17.13 39.18
CA GLY A 148 -15.29 15.95 40.05
C GLY A 148 -14.39 14.81 39.55
N ASN A 149 -14.26 13.75 40.36
CA ASN A 149 -13.63 12.49 39.96
C ASN A 149 -14.52 11.73 38.95
N GLY A 150 -13.90 10.89 38.12
CA GLY A 150 -14.63 10.00 37.24
C GLY A 150 -15.46 8.97 38.00
N GLY A 151 -16.63 8.62 37.48
CA GLY A 151 -17.50 7.61 38.08
C GLY A 151 -16.90 6.21 37.98
N LEU A 152 -17.23 5.33 38.92
CA LEU A 152 -16.81 3.93 38.90
C LEU A 152 -17.59 3.16 37.81
N GLY A 153 -16.92 2.23 37.14
CA GLY A 153 -17.56 1.28 36.25
C GLY A 153 -18.36 0.24 37.04
N GLY A 154 -19.55 -0.12 36.54
CA GLY A 154 -20.30 -1.24 37.08
C GLY A 154 -19.79 -2.59 36.53
N TRP A 155 -20.51 -3.70 36.78
CA TRP A 155 -20.09 -5.03 36.30
C TRP A 155 -19.85 -5.03 34.78
N GLY A 156 -18.63 -5.29 34.30
CA GLY A 156 -18.30 -5.18 32.87
C GLY A 156 -18.11 -3.76 32.34
N GLY A 157 -18.37 -2.70 33.11
CA GLY A 157 -18.27 -1.31 32.69
C GLY A 157 -16.89 -0.69 32.93
N GLY A 158 -16.45 0.18 32.04
CA GLY A 158 -15.22 0.97 32.23
C GLY A 158 -15.43 2.15 33.19
N GLY A 159 -14.35 2.64 33.79
CA GLY A 159 -14.38 3.81 34.67
C GLY A 159 -14.45 5.14 33.92
N GLY A 160 -15.06 6.15 34.51
CA GLY A 160 -15.22 7.49 33.96
C GLY A 160 -13.94 8.33 34.03
N ALA A 161 -13.83 9.35 33.17
CA ALA A 161 -12.71 10.29 33.20
C ALA A 161 -12.88 11.35 34.30
N GLY A 162 -11.77 11.76 34.93
CA GLY A 162 -11.74 12.92 35.84
C GLY A 162 -11.84 14.25 35.09
N ALA A 163 -12.29 15.31 35.77
CA ALA A 163 -12.46 16.63 35.16
C ALA A 163 -11.16 17.46 35.07
N PHE A 164 -11.11 18.38 34.08
CA PHE A 164 -9.92 19.13 33.64
C PHE A 164 -9.18 19.94 34.72
N GLU A 165 -9.87 20.58 35.66
CA GLU A 165 -9.24 21.44 36.68
C GLU A 165 -9.12 20.73 38.03
N GLY A 166 -7.90 20.75 38.63
CA GLY A 166 -7.68 20.36 40.02
C GLY A 166 -6.99 19.01 40.27
N GLY A 167 -6.47 18.32 39.26
CA GLY A 167 -5.73 17.05 39.46
C GLY A 167 -6.62 15.89 39.89
N LEU A 168 -7.80 15.79 39.28
CA LEU A 168 -8.85 14.86 39.68
C LEU A 168 -8.65 13.47 39.07
N ASN A 169 -9.09 12.46 39.81
CA ASN A 169 -8.79 11.06 39.55
C ASN A 169 -9.72 10.47 38.48
N GLY A 170 -9.20 9.51 37.72
CA GLY A 170 -10.03 8.63 36.90
C GLY A 170 -10.83 7.67 37.80
N GLY A 171 -12.04 7.31 37.38
CA GLY A 171 -12.81 6.27 38.05
C GLY A 171 -12.26 4.88 37.75
N ASP A 172 -12.32 3.96 38.69
CA ASP A 172 -11.94 2.56 38.45
C ASP A 172 -12.93 1.88 37.51
N GLY A 173 -12.45 0.92 36.71
CA GLY A 173 -13.33 0.02 35.95
C GLY A 173 -14.02 -0.98 36.88
N GLY A 174 -15.14 -1.57 36.47
CA GLY A 174 -15.73 -2.71 37.16
C GLY A 174 -15.18 -4.04 36.64
N PHE A 175 -15.84 -5.17 36.92
CA PHE A 175 -15.33 -6.51 36.55
C PHE A 175 -14.98 -6.62 35.05
N GLY A 176 -13.69 -6.78 34.71
CA GLY A 176 -13.20 -6.77 33.32
C GLY A 176 -13.17 -5.40 32.64
N GLY A 177 -13.61 -4.33 33.30
CA GLY A 177 -13.58 -2.97 32.79
C GLY A 177 -12.22 -2.30 32.99
N GLY A 178 -11.83 -1.48 32.01
CA GLY A 178 -10.64 -0.65 32.08
C GLY A 178 -10.87 0.63 32.89
N GLY A 179 -9.80 1.13 33.50
CA GLY A 179 -9.81 2.34 34.30
C GLY A 179 -10.03 3.63 33.51
N GLY A 180 -10.52 4.65 34.19
CA GLY A 180 -10.66 6.01 33.68
C GLY A 180 -9.34 6.75 33.57
N ALA A 181 -9.26 7.66 32.60
CA ALA A 181 -8.14 8.60 32.51
C ALA A 181 -8.23 9.65 33.63
N PRO A 182 -7.11 9.99 34.30
CA PRO A 182 -7.06 11.14 35.19
C PRO A 182 -6.91 12.45 34.42
N ALA A 183 -7.22 13.56 35.09
CA ALA A 183 -6.79 14.88 34.65
C ALA A 183 -5.35 15.18 35.12
N ASN A 184 -4.75 16.27 34.61
CA ASN A 184 -3.35 16.64 34.85
C ASN A 184 -2.96 16.57 36.34
N GLY A 185 -2.11 15.59 36.70
CA GLY A 185 -1.62 15.37 38.08
C GLY A 185 -2.48 14.46 38.97
N GLY A 186 -3.64 13.98 38.49
CA GLY A 186 -4.50 13.03 39.21
C GLY A 186 -4.08 11.57 39.06
N THR A 187 -4.62 10.69 39.93
CA THR A 187 -4.35 9.24 39.86
C THR A 187 -5.26 8.57 38.84
N PRO A 188 -4.72 7.70 37.96
CA PRO A 188 -5.56 6.95 37.03
C PRO A 188 -6.49 5.99 37.78
N GLY A 189 -7.64 5.72 37.18
CA GLY A 189 -8.49 4.64 37.65
C GLY A 189 -7.81 3.30 37.40
N GLY A 190 -7.92 2.38 38.35
CA GLY A 190 -7.52 0.99 38.21
C GLY A 190 -8.41 0.24 37.23
N GLY A 191 -7.83 -0.74 36.53
CA GLY A 191 -8.62 -1.78 35.86
C GLY A 191 -8.95 -2.90 36.84
N ASN A 192 -10.03 -3.63 36.58
CA ASN A 192 -10.48 -4.75 37.40
C ASN A 192 -10.56 -6.04 36.56
N LEU A 193 -10.38 -7.20 37.18
CA LEU A 193 -10.14 -8.54 36.59
C LEU A 193 -9.97 -8.58 35.05
N GLY A 194 -8.73 -8.38 34.61
CA GLY A 194 -8.36 -8.38 33.20
C GLY A 194 -8.44 -7.01 32.52
N GLY A 195 -9.26 -6.08 32.99
CA GLY A 195 -9.18 -4.68 32.55
C GLY A 195 -7.89 -4.04 33.05
N ASN A 196 -7.34 -3.09 32.28
CA ASN A 196 -6.15 -2.36 32.67
C ASN A 196 -6.46 -0.93 33.11
N GLY A 197 -5.57 -0.36 33.93
CA GLY A 197 -5.73 1.01 34.42
C GLY A 197 -5.61 2.05 33.31
N GLY A 198 -6.14 3.26 33.58
CA GLY A 198 -5.77 4.44 32.82
C GLY A 198 -4.29 4.79 33.04
N SER A 199 -3.77 5.74 32.27
CA SER A 199 -2.40 6.23 32.44
C SER A 199 -2.37 7.66 32.95
N ALA A 200 -1.39 7.96 33.82
CA ALA A 200 -1.11 9.32 34.26
C ALA A 200 -0.06 9.97 33.36
N SER A 201 -0.16 11.28 33.21
CA SER A 201 0.87 12.11 32.61
C SER A 201 0.96 13.45 33.34
N VAL A 202 2.17 13.91 33.63
CA VAL A 202 2.42 15.21 34.25
C VAL A 202 2.37 16.28 33.17
N GLY A 203 1.48 17.27 33.32
CA GLY A 203 1.30 18.37 32.37
C GLY A 203 0.47 18.04 31.13
N GLN A 204 -0.07 16.81 31.01
CA GLN A 204 -0.81 16.33 29.84
C GLN A 204 -1.92 15.34 30.25
N PHE A 205 -2.78 14.93 29.32
CA PHE A 205 -3.83 13.93 29.56
C PHE A 205 -3.39 12.53 29.10
N GLY A 206 -3.50 11.55 29.99
CA GLY A 206 -3.30 10.14 29.65
C GLY A 206 -4.58 9.50 29.13
N GLY A 207 -4.45 8.34 28.50
CA GLY A 207 -5.60 7.58 27.99
C GLY A 207 -6.26 6.68 29.04
N GLY A 208 -7.54 6.36 28.83
CA GLY A 208 -8.24 5.36 29.64
C GLY A 208 -7.77 3.94 29.32
N GLY A 209 -7.86 3.02 30.28
CA GLY A 209 -7.51 1.62 30.04
C GLY A 209 -8.57 0.86 29.23
N GLY A 210 -8.14 -0.16 28.49
CA GLY A 210 -9.00 -1.08 27.75
C GLY A 210 -9.61 -2.15 28.65
N GLY A 211 -10.78 -2.68 28.26
CA GLY A 211 -11.47 -3.75 28.97
C GLY A 211 -11.03 -5.16 28.54
N ALA A 212 -11.24 -6.16 29.38
CA ALA A 212 -10.87 -7.55 29.14
C ALA A 212 -11.74 -8.22 28.07
N GLY A 213 -11.18 -9.23 27.39
CA GLY A 213 -11.97 -10.25 26.68
C GLY A 213 -12.01 -11.51 27.52
N LEU A 214 -13.20 -11.99 27.89
CA LEU A 214 -13.41 -13.09 28.83
C LEU A 214 -14.18 -14.23 28.15
N GLY A 215 -13.55 -15.40 28.01
CA GLY A 215 -14.23 -16.59 27.49
C GLY A 215 -14.55 -16.48 26.00
N GLY A 216 -13.59 -16.76 25.12
CA GLY A 216 -13.79 -16.53 23.68
C GLY A 216 -14.93 -17.33 23.04
N ALA A 217 -15.28 -18.48 23.61
CA ALA A 217 -16.52 -19.18 23.32
C ALA A 217 -17.52 -19.04 24.48
N ILE A 218 -17.10 -19.40 25.69
CA ILE A 218 -18.01 -19.45 26.85
C ILE A 218 -17.39 -18.71 28.03
N PHE A 219 -18.17 -17.83 28.65
CA PHE A 219 -17.88 -17.33 29.98
C PHE A 219 -18.92 -17.88 30.97
N ASN A 220 -18.50 -18.79 31.84
CA ASN A 220 -19.29 -19.28 32.98
C ASN A 220 -18.96 -18.47 34.25
N ASN A 221 -19.95 -17.74 34.78
CA ASN A 221 -19.85 -16.87 35.95
C ASN A 221 -20.76 -17.40 37.06
N GLY A 222 -20.23 -18.15 38.02
CA GLY A 222 -20.99 -18.69 39.15
C GLY A 222 -21.89 -19.89 38.82
N GLY A 223 -22.13 -20.19 37.54
CA GLY A 223 -22.99 -21.27 37.08
C GLY A 223 -22.32 -22.65 37.02
N THR A 224 -23.09 -23.67 36.63
CA THR A 224 -22.61 -25.02 36.32
C THR A 224 -22.67 -25.24 34.80
N LEU A 225 -21.50 -25.38 34.18
CA LEU A 225 -21.33 -25.69 32.76
C LEU A 225 -21.00 -27.18 32.59
N THR A 226 -21.85 -27.93 31.91
CA THR A 226 -21.62 -29.33 31.57
C THR A 226 -21.41 -29.48 30.06
N LEU A 227 -20.26 -30.01 29.66
CA LEU A 227 -19.92 -30.35 28.29
C LEU A 227 -19.94 -31.85 28.11
N GLN A 228 -20.70 -32.33 27.13
CA GLN A 228 -20.81 -33.73 26.77
C GLN A 228 -20.57 -33.85 25.28
N SER A 229 -19.51 -34.54 24.86
CA SER A 229 -19.21 -34.75 23.42
C SER A 229 -19.21 -33.46 22.59
N THR A 230 -18.80 -32.34 23.17
CA THR A 230 -18.83 -31.01 22.54
C THR A 230 -17.44 -30.65 21.98
N THR A 231 -17.36 -29.84 20.93
CA THR A 231 -16.09 -29.30 20.41
C THR A 231 -16.06 -27.79 20.53
N ILE A 232 -15.00 -27.24 21.13
CA ILE A 232 -14.76 -25.80 21.25
C ILE A 232 -13.42 -25.51 20.57
N THR A 233 -13.44 -24.86 19.40
CA THR A 233 -12.22 -24.66 18.60
C THR A 233 -12.13 -23.34 17.86
N GLY A 234 -10.93 -22.77 17.72
CA GLY A 234 -10.74 -21.55 16.95
C GLY A 234 -11.38 -20.30 17.57
N ASN A 235 -11.71 -20.32 18.88
CA ASN A 235 -12.33 -19.18 19.54
C ASN A 235 -11.29 -18.21 20.11
N LEU A 236 -11.66 -16.94 20.23
CA LEU A 236 -10.80 -15.83 20.61
C LEU A 236 -11.33 -15.06 21.82
N ALA A 237 -10.54 -14.96 22.88
CA ALA A 237 -10.71 -13.90 23.87
C ALA A 237 -9.76 -12.75 23.54
N ALA A 238 -10.27 -11.55 23.33
CA ALA A 238 -9.46 -10.38 22.98
C ALA A 238 -9.77 -9.20 23.90
N GLY A 239 -8.74 -8.65 24.54
CA GLY A 239 -8.92 -7.40 25.28
C GLY A 239 -9.05 -6.22 24.33
N GLY A 240 -9.62 -5.13 24.84
CA GLY A 240 -9.68 -3.86 24.15
C GLY A 240 -8.38 -3.09 24.30
N ASN A 241 -8.05 -2.28 23.31
CA ASN A 241 -6.87 -1.43 23.34
C ASN A 241 -7.02 -0.33 24.39
N GLY A 242 -5.92 0.07 25.02
CA GLY A 242 -5.89 1.29 25.81
C GLY A 242 -6.11 2.52 24.94
N GLY A 243 -6.79 3.52 25.49
CA GLY A 243 -7.00 4.79 24.81
C GLY A 243 -5.69 5.55 24.63
N ALA A 244 -5.58 6.31 23.54
CA ALA A 244 -4.47 7.22 23.33
C ALA A 244 -4.51 8.40 24.32
N GLY A 245 -3.33 8.79 24.84
CA GLY A 245 -3.17 10.07 25.52
C GLY A 245 -3.28 11.24 24.54
N ALA A 246 -3.44 12.45 25.07
CA ALA A 246 -3.35 13.69 24.28
C ALA A 246 -1.91 13.86 23.75
N SER A 247 -1.63 14.84 22.87
CA SER A 247 -0.32 15.02 22.20
C SER A 247 0.90 14.91 23.15
N GLY A 248 1.52 13.72 23.21
CA GLY A 248 2.68 13.39 24.07
C GLY A 248 2.37 12.58 25.35
N GLY A 249 1.10 12.34 25.66
CA GLY A 249 0.63 11.66 26.86
C GLY A 249 0.66 10.14 26.73
N ASN A 250 0.78 9.45 27.86
CA ASN A 250 0.82 7.99 27.90
C ASN A 250 -0.53 7.38 27.52
N ALA A 251 -0.50 6.36 26.65
CA ALA A 251 -1.67 5.55 26.36
C ALA A 251 -2.07 4.72 27.59
N GLY A 252 -3.37 4.46 27.75
CA GLY A 252 -3.85 3.50 28.76
C GLY A 252 -3.35 2.09 28.47
N GLY A 253 -3.40 1.19 29.45
CA GLY A 253 -3.06 -0.21 29.23
C GLY A 253 -4.14 -0.95 28.44
N ASN A 254 -3.74 -1.91 27.60
CA ASN A 254 -4.66 -2.79 26.87
C ASN A 254 -5.31 -3.80 27.80
N GLY A 255 -6.61 -4.09 27.68
CA GLY A 255 -7.25 -5.13 28.48
C GLY A 255 -6.70 -6.52 28.20
N SER A 256 -6.94 -7.46 29.10
CA SER A 256 -6.36 -8.80 29.06
C SER A 256 -7.28 -9.77 28.32
N PRO A 257 -6.72 -10.69 27.52
CA PRO A 257 -7.47 -11.75 26.87
C PRO A 257 -7.49 -13.02 27.75
N ILE A 258 -8.57 -13.25 28.49
CA ILE A 258 -8.68 -14.34 29.48
C ILE A 258 -9.62 -15.43 28.98
N GLY A 259 -9.14 -16.68 28.97
CA GLY A 259 -9.94 -17.85 28.63
C GLY A 259 -10.33 -17.91 27.15
N GLY A 260 -9.33 -18.02 26.25
CA GLY A 260 -9.51 -18.01 24.79
C GLY A 260 -10.65 -18.89 24.27
N GLY A 261 -10.90 -20.04 24.89
CA GLY A 261 -12.10 -20.85 24.65
C GLY A 261 -13.14 -20.69 25.74
N ILE A 262 -12.77 -21.04 26.98
CA ILE A 262 -13.68 -20.99 28.12
C ILE A 262 -13.04 -20.18 29.24
N PHE A 263 -13.81 -19.28 29.83
CA PHE A 263 -13.50 -18.67 31.12
C PHE A 263 -14.52 -19.17 32.15
N ASN A 264 -14.07 -19.82 33.22
CA ASN A 264 -14.92 -20.31 34.29
C ASN A 264 -14.56 -19.59 35.59
N PHE A 265 -15.38 -18.61 35.96
CA PHE A 265 -15.21 -17.77 37.14
C PHE A 265 -16.23 -18.15 38.20
N ASN A 266 -15.77 -18.57 39.38
CA ASN A 266 -16.61 -18.97 40.52
C ASN A 266 -17.71 -20.01 40.22
N GLY A 267 -17.63 -20.70 39.08
CA GLY A 267 -18.59 -21.71 38.64
C GLY A 267 -18.00 -23.12 38.59
N THR A 268 -18.82 -24.10 38.24
CA THR A 268 -18.42 -25.50 38.04
C THR A 268 -18.34 -25.82 36.55
N LEU A 269 -17.29 -26.52 36.12
CA LEU A 269 -17.16 -27.05 34.75
C LEU A 269 -17.06 -28.58 34.80
N ASN A 270 -18.07 -29.26 34.26
CA ASN A 270 -18.12 -30.71 34.08
C ASN A 270 -17.84 -31.04 32.60
N ASN A 271 -16.62 -31.44 32.25
CA ASN A 271 -16.28 -31.83 30.88
C ASN A 271 -16.22 -33.36 30.75
N SER A 272 -17.06 -33.92 29.88
CA SER A 272 -17.04 -35.32 29.48
C SER A 272 -16.94 -35.46 27.96
N SER A 273 -15.94 -36.21 27.50
CA SER A 273 -15.73 -36.56 26.08
C SER A 273 -15.71 -35.37 25.11
N SER A 274 -15.37 -34.16 25.56
CA SER A 274 -15.38 -32.95 24.72
C SER A 274 -13.96 -32.53 24.32
N VAL A 275 -13.83 -31.87 23.16
CA VAL A 275 -12.57 -31.33 22.62
C VAL A 275 -12.54 -29.82 22.83
N VAL A 276 -11.47 -29.31 23.44
CA VAL A 276 -11.21 -27.86 23.55
C VAL A 276 -9.81 -27.59 23.02
N SER A 277 -9.69 -27.13 21.78
CA SER A 277 -8.39 -26.99 21.09
C SER A 277 -8.34 -25.75 20.19
N GLY A 278 -7.16 -25.19 19.92
CA GLY A 278 -7.02 -24.06 18.99
C GLY A 278 -7.76 -22.78 19.40
N ASN A 279 -8.08 -22.62 20.69
CA ASN A 279 -8.67 -21.39 21.22
C ASN A 279 -7.58 -20.53 21.85
N THR A 280 -7.62 -19.23 21.63
CA THR A 280 -6.47 -18.36 21.94
C THR A 280 -6.92 -17.09 22.64
N GLY A 281 -6.08 -16.59 23.56
CA GLY A 281 -6.21 -15.26 24.12
C GLY A 281 -5.18 -14.33 23.48
N GLY A 282 -5.61 -13.23 22.87
CA GLY A 282 -4.70 -12.25 22.25
C GLY A 282 -5.38 -10.92 21.98
N GLN A 283 -4.63 -9.82 21.97
CA GLN A 283 -5.11 -8.56 21.41
C GLN A 283 -5.02 -8.71 19.89
N ASP A 284 -6.13 -9.01 19.23
CA ASP A 284 -6.19 -9.18 17.76
C ASP A 284 -5.40 -10.39 17.22
N ILE A 285 -6.12 -11.50 16.98
CA ILE A 285 -5.56 -12.66 16.26
C ILE A 285 -6.51 -13.14 15.16
N GLU A 286 -7.13 -12.20 14.46
CA GLU A 286 -7.34 -12.46 13.04
C GLU A 286 -5.97 -12.33 12.36
N PRO A 287 -5.52 -13.34 11.61
CA PRO A 287 -4.29 -13.23 10.84
C PRO A 287 -4.30 -11.97 9.96
N GLN A 288 -3.40 -11.04 10.25
CA GLN A 288 -3.29 -9.79 9.49
C GLN A 288 -2.27 -9.95 8.36
N VAL A 289 -2.54 -9.38 7.18
CA VAL A 289 -1.63 -9.46 6.04
C VAL A 289 -0.29 -8.77 6.35
N PRO A 290 0.84 -9.26 5.81
CA PRO A 290 2.13 -8.59 5.98
C PRO A 290 2.13 -7.19 5.36
N THR A 291 2.94 -6.29 5.92
CA THR A 291 3.21 -4.99 5.27
C THR A 291 4.52 -5.07 4.48
N VAL A 292 4.43 -4.86 3.17
CA VAL A 292 5.59 -4.86 2.26
C VAL A 292 5.72 -3.46 1.67
N ASN A 293 6.92 -2.89 1.72
CA ASN A 293 7.20 -1.54 1.23
C ASN A 293 8.40 -1.54 0.28
N THR A 294 8.56 -0.40 -0.41
CA THR A 294 9.77 -0.05 -1.16
C THR A 294 10.14 -1.08 -2.24
N PRO A 295 9.38 -1.19 -3.35
CA PRO A 295 9.85 -2.00 -4.47
C PRO A 295 11.19 -1.47 -4.98
N SER A 296 12.16 -2.37 -5.18
CA SER A 296 13.51 -2.02 -5.64
C SER A 296 13.86 -2.73 -6.94
N SER A 297 14.54 -2.05 -7.85
CA SER A 297 15.10 -2.63 -9.08
C SER A 297 16.55 -2.17 -9.28
N ALA A 298 17.45 -3.10 -9.57
CA ALA A 298 18.87 -2.83 -9.81
C ALA A 298 19.44 -3.77 -10.89
N ASN A 299 20.70 -3.53 -11.29
CA ASN A 299 21.44 -4.38 -12.24
C ASN A 299 20.63 -4.76 -13.50
N ILE A 300 19.89 -3.79 -14.03
CA ILE A 300 19.01 -4.00 -15.18
C ILE A 300 19.85 -4.18 -16.44
N SER A 301 19.73 -5.36 -17.05
CA SER A 301 20.40 -5.76 -18.28
C SER A 301 19.41 -5.85 -19.45
N PHE A 302 19.84 -6.44 -20.57
CA PHE A 302 18.96 -6.72 -21.71
C PHE A 302 17.92 -7.80 -21.41
N PHE A 303 18.28 -8.76 -20.55
CA PHE A 303 17.49 -9.99 -20.33
C PHE A 303 17.29 -10.31 -18.84
N SER A 304 17.72 -9.44 -17.94
CA SER A 304 17.58 -9.64 -16.51
C SER A 304 17.51 -8.34 -15.73
N ALA A 305 17.02 -8.43 -14.49
CA ALA A 305 17.09 -7.36 -13.50
C ALA A 305 17.05 -7.96 -12.10
N ASP A 306 17.68 -7.32 -11.12
CA ASP A 306 17.51 -7.67 -9.72
C ASP A 306 16.31 -6.91 -9.17
N LEU A 307 15.27 -7.63 -8.75
CA LEU A 307 14.03 -7.07 -8.22
C LEU A 307 13.87 -7.43 -6.75
N GLY A 308 13.23 -6.56 -5.98
CA GLY A 308 13.11 -6.80 -4.56
C GLY A 308 12.17 -5.85 -3.85
N GLY A 309 12.24 -5.90 -2.52
CA GLY A 309 11.53 -5.00 -1.64
C GLY A 309 11.90 -5.22 -0.18
N THR A 310 11.12 -4.61 0.71
CA THR A 310 11.30 -4.76 2.16
C THR A 310 10.00 -5.25 2.78
N VAL A 311 10.04 -6.41 3.42
CA VAL A 311 8.94 -6.85 4.30
C VAL A 311 9.11 -6.11 5.63
N GLN A 312 8.32 -5.04 5.84
CA GLN A 312 8.44 -4.16 7.00
C GLN A 312 7.86 -4.77 8.27
N SER A 313 6.76 -5.51 8.14
CA SER A 313 6.12 -6.19 9.27
C SER A 313 5.48 -7.49 8.80
N ASP A 314 5.60 -8.51 9.63
CA ASP A 314 4.89 -9.80 9.52
C ASP A 314 3.50 -9.77 10.17
N ALA A 315 3.12 -8.60 10.71
CA ALA A 315 1.90 -8.37 11.46
C ALA A 315 1.70 -9.36 12.63
N GLY A 316 2.79 -9.88 13.19
CA GLY A 316 2.77 -10.85 14.29
C GLY A 316 2.57 -12.31 13.87
N TRP A 317 2.54 -12.61 12.57
CA TRP A 317 2.32 -13.95 12.02
C TRP A 317 3.45 -14.38 11.10
N THR A 318 3.98 -15.60 11.28
CA THR A 318 5.06 -16.15 10.47
C THR A 318 4.83 -15.99 8.97
N ILE A 319 5.78 -15.35 8.28
CA ILE A 319 5.78 -15.27 6.82
C ILE A 319 6.07 -16.67 6.26
N MET A 320 5.13 -17.21 5.49
CA MET A 320 5.29 -18.49 4.81
C MET A 320 6.14 -18.35 3.55
N GLU A 321 5.94 -17.28 2.79
CA GLU A 321 6.60 -17.03 1.51
C GLU A 321 6.73 -15.52 1.27
N ARG A 322 7.80 -15.10 0.58
CA ARG A 322 7.93 -13.73 0.05
C ARG A 322 8.58 -13.76 -1.33
N GLY A 323 8.41 -12.68 -2.08
CA GLY A 323 8.91 -12.67 -3.45
C GLY A 323 8.58 -11.41 -4.24
N VAL A 324 8.69 -11.53 -5.56
CA VAL A 324 8.31 -10.50 -6.52
C VAL A 324 7.39 -11.11 -7.58
N VAL A 325 6.30 -10.40 -7.87
CA VAL A 325 5.46 -10.63 -9.05
C VAL A 325 5.77 -9.57 -10.09
N TYR A 326 5.88 -9.96 -11.36
CA TYR A 326 6.19 -9.02 -12.44
C TYR A 326 5.57 -9.44 -13.77
N ALA A 327 5.31 -8.47 -14.64
CA ALA A 327 4.76 -8.68 -15.97
C ALA A 327 5.22 -7.56 -16.92
N PRO A 328 5.24 -7.80 -18.26
CA PRO A 328 5.34 -6.70 -19.21
C PRO A 328 4.21 -5.70 -18.94
N THR A 329 4.54 -4.41 -18.86
CA THR A 329 3.59 -3.35 -18.47
C THR A 329 2.38 -3.29 -19.39
N SER A 330 2.57 -3.60 -20.67
CA SER A 330 1.50 -3.67 -21.67
C SER A 330 0.53 -4.84 -21.46
N VAL A 331 0.90 -5.84 -20.66
CA VAL A 331 0.07 -7.01 -20.35
C VAL A 331 -0.63 -6.83 -19.02
N ASN A 332 0.09 -6.37 -18.00
CA ASN A 332 -0.46 -6.17 -16.66
C ASN A 332 0.26 -5.03 -15.92
N ALA A 333 -0.49 -3.98 -15.59
CA ALA A 333 0.00 -2.79 -14.87
C ALA A 333 -0.16 -2.88 -13.34
N ASP A 334 -0.79 -3.95 -12.83
CA ASP A 334 -0.90 -4.21 -11.39
C ASP A 334 -0.75 -5.73 -11.11
N PRO A 335 0.48 -6.25 -11.23
CA PRO A 335 0.72 -7.69 -11.10
C PRO A 335 0.45 -8.15 -9.67
N VAL A 336 -0.35 -9.21 -9.54
CA VAL A 336 -0.65 -9.93 -8.29
C VAL A 336 -0.47 -11.43 -8.52
N LEU A 337 -0.33 -12.22 -7.44
CA LEU A 337 -0.24 -13.68 -7.54
C LEU A 337 -1.45 -14.25 -8.30
N GLY A 338 -1.19 -15.11 -9.28
CA GLY A 338 -2.23 -15.69 -10.15
C GLY A 338 -2.82 -14.72 -11.20
N GLY A 339 -2.34 -13.48 -11.29
CA GLY A 339 -2.76 -12.51 -12.29
C GLY A 339 -2.36 -12.89 -13.72
N SER A 340 -3.07 -12.34 -14.70
CA SER A 340 -2.79 -12.58 -16.13
C SER A 340 -1.39 -12.11 -16.51
N GLY A 341 -0.63 -12.98 -17.19
CA GLY A 341 0.72 -12.69 -17.69
C GLY A 341 1.76 -12.45 -16.58
N VAL A 342 1.45 -12.77 -15.33
CA VAL A 342 2.33 -12.55 -14.18
C VAL A 342 3.30 -13.70 -14.03
N SER A 343 4.59 -13.35 -13.95
CA SER A 343 5.67 -14.23 -13.53
C SER A 343 5.96 -14.01 -12.04
N VAL A 344 6.35 -15.07 -11.34
CA VAL A 344 6.52 -15.07 -9.88
C VAL A 344 7.91 -15.57 -9.52
N LEU A 345 8.60 -14.85 -8.64
CA LEU A 345 9.90 -15.22 -8.05
C LEU A 345 9.75 -15.34 -6.53
N ASN A 346 9.99 -16.53 -5.98
CA ASN A 346 9.74 -16.83 -4.56
C ASN A 346 11.02 -17.20 -3.81
N ILE A 347 11.08 -16.78 -2.55
CA ILE A 347 12.12 -17.14 -1.58
C ILE A 347 11.50 -17.42 -0.21
N SER A 348 12.30 -17.96 0.72
CA SER A 348 11.85 -18.24 2.08
C SER A 348 11.34 -16.99 2.81
N GLY A 349 10.25 -17.18 3.55
CA GLY A 349 9.56 -16.12 4.29
C GLY A 349 10.34 -15.62 5.50
N THR A 350 10.73 -14.35 5.46
CA THR A 350 11.35 -13.61 6.59
C THR A 350 11.00 -12.13 6.46
N THR A 351 11.20 -11.35 7.52
CA THR A 351 11.14 -9.88 7.46
C THR A 351 12.44 -9.30 6.87
N GLY A 352 12.44 -8.00 6.59
CA GLY A 352 13.63 -7.27 6.11
C GLY A 352 13.74 -7.16 4.58
N VAL A 353 14.89 -6.64 4.16
CA VAL A 353 15.21 -6.36 2.74
C VAL A 353 15.54 -7.65 2.01
N PHE A 354 15.10 -7.75 0.76
CA PHE A 354 15.47 -8.84 -0.14
C PHE A 354 15.59 -8.37 -1.59
N ALA A 355 16.40 -9.09 -2.37
CA ALA A 355 16.55 -8.93 -3.81
C ALA A 355 16.70 -10.30 -4.47
N ILE A 356 16.11 -10.45 -5.66
CA ILE A 356 16.03 -11.70 -6.43
C ILE A 356 16.24 -11.36 -7.92
N GLY A 357 17.09 -12.13 -8.60
CA GLY A 357 17.29 -11.96 -10.05
C GLY A 357 16.10 -12.47 -10.86
N ALA A 358 15.53 -11.60 -11.69
CA ALA A 358 14.53 -11.94 -12.70
C ALA A 358 15.24 -12.28 -14.03
N PRO A 359 15.25 -13.55 -14.48
CA PRO A 359 15.91 -13.96 -15.72
C PRO A 359 14.97 -13.85 -16.94
N ALA A 360 15.55 -14.07 -18.13
CA ALA A 360 14.84 -14.27 -19.39
C ALA A 360 13.81 -13.17 -19.75
N LEU A 361 14.12 -11.91 -19.40
CA LEU A 361 13.31 -10.76 -19.76
C LEU A 361 13.44 -10.43 -21.26
N GLN A 362 12.45 -9.75 -21.82
CA GLN A 362 12.52 -9.22 -23.17
C GLN A 362 13.30 -7.91 -23.16
N THR A 363 14.11 -7.68 -24.19
CA THR A 363 14.96 -6.50 -24.31
C THR A 363 14.17 -5.27 -24.77
N GLY A 364 14.51 -4.09 -24.22
CA GLY A 364 13.82 -2.83 -24.52
C GLY A 364 12.35 -2.79 -24.07
N THR A 365 11.96 -3.67 -23.14
CA THR A 365 10.57 -3.86 -22.73
C THR A 365 10.32 -3.23 -21.36
N PRO A 366 9.27 -2.41 -21.19
CA PRO A 366 8.87 -1.90 -19.89
C PRO A 366 8.15 -2.98 -19.08
N TYR A 367 8.58 -3.17 -17.83
CA TYR A 367 8.01 -4.12 -16.88
C TYR A 367 7.43 -3.41 -15.67
N THR A 368 6.33 -3.96 -15.17
CA THR A 368 5.70 -3.57 -13.91
C THR A 368 5.83 -4.71 -12.93
N PHE A 369 6.11 -4.41 -11.65
CA PHE A 369 6.34 -5.41 -10.62
C PHE A 369 5.86 -4.95 -9.24
N ARG A 370 5.61 -5.92 -8.35
CA ARG A 370 5.31 -5.70 -6.93
C ARG A 370 6.06 -6.71 -6.09
N ALA A 371 6.67 -6.27 -5.00
CA ALA A 371 7.16 -7.17 -3.97
C ALA A 371 5.97 -7.68 -3.13
N PHE A 372 6.02 -8.91 -2.65
CA PHE A 372 4.95 -9.49 -1.84
C PHE A 372 5.48 -10.34 -0.69
N ALA A 373 4.63 -10.55 0.31
CA ALA A 373 4.82 -11.52 1.38
C ALA A 373 3.48 -12.12 1.79
N THR A 374 3.46 -13.41 2.12
CA THR A 374 2.25 -14.17 2.45
C THR A 374 2.39 -14.79 3.84
N ASN A 375 1.36 -14.61 4.67
CA ASN A 375 1.19 -15.32 5.95
C ASN A 375 -0.25 -15.87 6.03
N ALA A 376 -0.66 -16.33 7.23
CA ALA A 376 -2.00 -16.87 7.43
C ALA A 376 -3.14 -15.86 7.19
N GLY A 377 -2.85 -14.56 7.22
CA GLY A 377 -3.79 -13.47 6.91
C GLY A 377 -3.95 -13.16 5.44
N GLY A 378 -3.12 -13.76 4.59
CA GLY A 378 -3.10 -13.55 3.15
C GLY A 378 -1.82 -12.88 2.68
N THR A 379 -1.91 -12.25 1.51
CA THR A 379 -0.74 -11.67 0.82
C THR A 379 -0.76 -10.15 0.91
N GLY A 380 0.30 -9.60 1.50
CA GLY A 380 0.63 -8.19 1.43
C GLY A 380 1.47 -7.88 0.20
N TYR A 381 1.23 -6.76 -0.44
CA TYR A 381 1.97 -6.29 -1.61
C TYR A 381 2.52 -4.89 -1.37
N SER A 382 3.69 -4.61 -1.95
CA SER A 382 4.18 -3.24 -2.06
C SER A 382 3.32 -2.39 -2.98
N VAL A 383 3.60 -1.08 -3.00
CA VAL A 383 3.23 -0.23 -4.13
C VAL A 383 3.85 -0.77 -5.42
N THR A 384 3.28 -0.38 -6.55
CA THR A 384 3.76 -0.78 -7.89
C THR A 384 5.10 -0.12 -8.22
N GLY A 385 6.07 -0.94 -8.61
CA GLY A 385 7.34 -0.51 -9.18
C GLY A 385 7.37 -0.74 -10.70
N THR A 386 8.20 0.02 -11.40
CA THR A 386 8.41 -0.13 -12.85
C THR A 386 9.88 -0.04 -13.20
N PHE A 387 10.30 -0.80 -14.20
CA PHE A 387 11.63 -0.66 -14.81
C PHE A 387 11.54 -0.95 -16.32
N THR A 388 12.58 -0.61 -17.07
CA THR A 388 12.67 -0.95 -18.50
C THR A 388 14.00 -1.63 -18.74
N THR A 389 13.98 -2.80 -19.37
CA THR A 389 15.21 -3.50 -19.75
C THR A 389 15.99 -2.70 -20.78
N ALA A 390 17.32 -2.82 -20.76
CA ALA A 390 18.14 -2.17 -21.78
C ALA A 390 17.80 -2.75 -23.17
N THR A 391 17.96 -1.94 -24.22
CA THR A 391 17.78 -2.39 -25.60
C THR A 391 19.07 -3.03 -26.12
N GLN A 392 18.99 -4.30 -26.52
CA GLN A 392 20.08 -5.01 -27.13
C GLN A 392 20.40 -4.35 -28.48
N PRO A 393 21.68 -4.08 -28.77
CA PRO A 393 22.06 -3.33 -29.95
C PRO A 393 21.81 -4.11 -31.25
N ASP A 394 21.38 -3.40 -32.26
CA ASP A 394 21.24 -3.85 -33.64
C ASP A 394 21.93 -2.86 -34.59
N VAL A 395 22.26 -3.27 -35.81
CA VAL A 395 22.79 -2.38 -36.85
C VAL A 395 21.66 -1.52 -37.38
N ALA A 396 21.74 -0.21 -37.17
CA ALA A 396 20.77 0.77 -37.68
C ALA A 396 21.05 1.11 -39.15
N SER A 397 22.32 1.35 -39.48
CA SER A 397 22.74 1.68 -40.84
C SER A 397 24.23 1.46 -41.05
N ILE A 398 24.61 1.16 -42.29
CA ILE A 398 25.99 1.23 -42.77
C ILE A 398 25.98 2.15 -43.99
N ALA A 399 26.29 3.42 -43.78
CA ALA A 399 26.23 4.46 -44.79
C ALA A 399 27.63 4.83 -45.28
N ARG A 400 27.74 5.28 -46.53
CA ARG A 400 28.99 5.83 -47.05
C ARG A 400 29.34 7.11 -46.27
N PHE A 401 30.58 7.24 -45.84
CA PHE A 401 31.07 8.49 -45.26
C PHE A 401 31.32 9.53 -46.37
N ASP A 402 31.87 9.09 -47.50
CA ASP A 402 32.24 9.92 -48.63
C ASP A 402 31.19 9.79 -49.76
N ASN A 403 30.80 10.90 -50.39
CA ASN A 403 29.70 10.89 -51.38
C ASN A 403 30.17 10.61 -52.83
N THR A 404 31.47 10.58 -53.10
CA THR A 404 32.04 10.41 -54.45
C THR A 404 33.40 9.68 -54.42
N PRO A 405 33.48 8.39 -54.76
CA PRO A 405 34.72 7.59 -54.63
C PRO A 405 35.63 7.65 -55.86
N THR A 406 35.45 8.60 -56.78
CA THR A 406 36.07 8.54 -58.11
C THR A 406 37.58 8.74 -58.13
N VAL A 407 38.20 9.18 -57.02
CA VAL A 407 39.65 9.48 -56.98
C VAL A 407 40.38 9.00 -55.71
N GLU A 408 39.69 8.70 -54.61
CA GLU A 408 40.34 8.29 -53.35
C GLU A 408 40.61 6.78 -53.30
N GLN A 409 41.82 6.38 -52.89
CA GLN A 409 42.19 4.96 -52.66
C GLN A 409 41.51 4.39 -51.41
N THR A 410 41.04 5.26 -50.51
CA THR A 410 40.47 4.90 -49.22
C THR A 410 38.99 5.17 -49.21
N LEU A 411 38.19 4.15 -48.90
CA LEU A 411 36.75 4.25 -48.74
C LEU A 411 36.40 4.14 -47.26
N ARG A 412 35.43 4.93 -46.80
CA ARG A 412 34.96 4.88 -45.42
C ARG A 412 33.46 4.67 -45.35
N TRP A 413 33.02 3.91 -44.36
CA TRP A 413 31.62 3.78 -43.98
C TRP A 413 31.41 4.22 -42.54
N ILE A 414 30.28 4.86 -42.28
CA ILE A 414 29.74 5.06 -40.94
C ILE A 414 28.77 3.93 -40.65
N VAL A 415 29.09 3.15 -39.63
CA VAL A 415 28.21 2.15 -39.03
C VAL A 415 27.56 2.77 -37.82
N VAL A 416 26.24 2.77 -37.79
CA VAL A 416 25.42 3.27 -36.68
C VAL A 416 24.64 2.10 -36.08
N PHE A 417 24.67 1.97 -34.76
CA PHE A 417 23.92 0.98 -34.00
C PHE A 417 22.78 1.62 -33.22
N LYS A 418 21.67 0.90 -33.02
CA LYS A 418 20.68 1.25 -31.99
C LYS A 418 21.10 0.66 -30.65
N GLY A 419 20.51 1.14 -29.56
CA GLY A 419 20.90 0.75 -28.20
C GLY A 419 22.21 1.43 -27.77
N SER A 420 22.89 0.86 -26.78
CA SER A 420 24.13 1.45 -26.22
C SER A 420 25.16 0.37 -25.89
N GLY A 421 26.43 0.78 -25.85
CA GLY A 421 27.50 -0.05 -25.28
C GLY A 421 28.14 -1.07 -26.22
N VAL A 422 28.01 -0.92 -27.55
CA VAL A 422 28.72 -1.79 -28.50
C VAL A 422 30.24 -1.59 -28.39
N THR A 423 30.95 -2.67 -28.09
CA THR A 423 32.41 -2.73 -27.94
C THR A 423 32.96 -4.02 -28.57
N GLY A 424 34.27 -4.08 -28.82
CA GLY A 424 34.91 -5.28 -29.38
C GLY A 424 34.75 -5.44 -30.90
N LEU A 425 34.29 -4.39 -31.59
CA LEU A 425 34.22 -4.38 -33.04
C LEU A 425 35.63 -4.42 -33.66
N THR A 426 35.87 -5.37 -34.55
CA THR A 426 37.14 -5.53 -35.27
C THR A 426 36.89 -5.75 -36.76
N THR A 427 37.96 -5.79 -37.57
CA THR A 427 37.87 -6.04 -39.01
C THR A 427 37.26 -7.41 -39.35
N SER A 428 37.38 -8.41 -38.46
CA SER A 428 36.83 -9.76 -38.67
C SER A 428 35.30 -9.84 -38.59
N ASN A 429 34.65 -8.80 -38.04
CA ASN A 429 33.20 -8.71 -38.00
C ASN A 429 32.59 -8.26 -39.33
N PHE A 430 33.42 -7.77 -40.25
CA PHE A 430 32.99 -7.24 -41.54
C PHE A 430 33.48 -8.09 -42.70
N SER A 431 32.70 -8.10 -43.77
CA SER A 431 33.11 -8.65 -45.06
C SER A 431 32.82 -7.66 -46.19
N LEU A 432 33.52 -7.84 -47.30
CA LEU A 432 33.29 -7.08 -48.52
C LEU A 432 32.56 -7.95 -49.53
N VAL A 433 31.49 -7.42 -50.10
CA VAL A 433 30.85 -7.98 -51.29
C VAL A 433 31.28 -7.15 -52.48
N ILE A 434 31.98 -7.78 -53.42
CA ILE A 434 32.57 -7.15 -54.60
C ILE A 434 31.84 -7.64 -55.84
N GLN A 435 31.45 -6.71 -56.72
CA GLN A 435 30.95 -7.02 -58.06
C GLN A 435 31.75 -6.24 -59.11
N GLY A 436 32.15 -6.90 -60.20
CA GLY A 436 33.05 -6.34 -61.21
C GLY A 436 34.48 -6.85 -61.09
N GLU A 437 35.45 -6.08 -61.58
CA GLU A 437 36.85 -6.51 -61.69
C GLU A 437 37.76 -6.03 -60.55
N THR A 438 37.20 -5.43 -59.50
CA THR A 438 38.03 -4.88 -58.41
C THR A 438 38.87 -5.97 -57.74
N THR A 439 40.18 -5.81 -57.76
CA THR A 439 41.17 -6.73 -57.17
C THR A 439 41.95 -6.05 -56.04
N GLY A 440 42.11 -6.74 -54.90
CA GLY A 440 42.92 -6.26 -53.76
C GLY A 440 42.18 -5.40 -52.74
N ALA A 441 40.86 -5.26 -52.83
CA ALA A 441 40.08 -4.53 -51.83
C ALA A 441 40.16 -5.23 -50.45
N SER A 442 40.41 -4.45 -49.39
CA SER A 442 40.63 -5.00 -48.05
C SER A 442 40.19 -4.04 -46.95
N ILE A 443 39.64 -4.58 -45.86
CA ILE A 443 39.25 -3.79 -44.69
C ILE A 443 40.52 -3.47 -43.88
N GLN A 444 40.81 -2.19 -43.72
CA GLN A 444 42.05 -1.69 -43.11
C GLN A 444 41.90 -1.49 -41.60
N SER A 445 40.86 -0.78 -41.18
CA SER A 445 40.66 -0.45 -39.77
C SER A 445 39.19 -0.28 -39.41
N VAL A 446 38.86 -0.61 -38.17
CA VAL A 446 37.57 -0.31 -37.55
C VAL A 446 37.86 0.59 -36.36
N THR A 447 37.36 1.81 -36.38
CA THR A 447 37.63 2.83 -35.35
C THR A 447 36.33 3.47 -34.91
N GLY A 448 36.17 3.71 -33.61
CA GLY A 448 34.91 4.22 -33.07
C GLY A 448 34.69 3.71 -31.66
N LEU A 449 33.62 4.20 -31.03
CA LEU A 449 33.21 3.82 -29.69
C LEU A 449 31.68 3.95 -29.59
N GLY A 450 31.06 3.06 -28.81
CA GLY A 450 29.61 3.12 -28.56
C GLY A 450 28.81 2.87 -29.84
N THR A 451 27.93 3.79 -30.21
CA THR A 451 26.93 3.58 -31.28
C THR A 451 27.40 3.96 -32.66
N VAL A 452 28.56 4.60 -32.82
CA VAL A 452 29.06 5.09 -34.11
C VAL A 452 30.48 4.62 -34.35
N TRP A 453 30.67 3.93 -35.48
CA TRP A 453 31.96 3.37 -35.89
C TRP A 453 32.27 3.73 -37.34
N THR A 454 33.53 4.01 -37.62
CA THR A 454 34.07 4.23 -38.96
C THR A 454 34.86 3.00 -39.39
N VAL A 455 34.47 2.41 -40.52
CA VAL A 455 35.19 1.31 -41.16
C VAL A 455 35.92 1.84 -42.38
N THR A 456 37.23 1.69 -42.39
CA THR A 456 38.12 2.13 -43.47
C THR A 456 38.51 0.93 -44.31
N VAL A 457 38.40 1.06 -45.63
CA VAL A 457 38.65 0.01 -46.61
C VAL A 457 39.56 0.56 -47.69
N ASP A 458 40.58 -0.20 -48.06
CA ASP A 458 41.32 0.02 -49.29
C ASP A 458 40.48 -0.49 -50.46
N ARG A 459 40.22 0.37 -51.46
CA ARG A 459 39.41 0.00 -52.62
C ARG A 459 40.11 -1.00 -53.54
N GLY A 460 41.42 -1.20 -53.41
CA GLY A 460 42.22 -1.99 -54.34
C GLY A 460 42.38 -1.32 -55.71
N SER A 461 42.46 -2.13 -56.75
CA SER A 461 42.68 -1.71 -58.14
C SER A 461 41.54 -2.20 -59.05
N ARG A 462 41.24 -1.43 -60.11
CA ARG A 462 40.16 -1.66 -61.11
C ARG A 462 38.75 -1.22 -60.69
N ASN A 463 37.87 -1.14 -61.68
CA ASN A 463 36.48 -0.69 -61.54
C ASN A 463 35.56 -1.79 -61.01
N GLY A 464 34.51 -1.38 -60.30
CA GLY A 464 33.53 -2.30 -59.71
C GLY A 464 32.73 -1.63 -58.60
N THR A 465 31.91 -2.42 -57.92
CA THR A 465 31.20 -1.97 -56.72
C THR A 465 31.69 -2.71 -55.50
N ILE A 466 31.94 -1.97 -54.41
CA ILE A 466 32.29 -2.53 -53.10
C ILE A 466 31.16 -2.21 -52.13
N GLN A 467 30.62 -3.23 -51.49
CA GLN A 467 29.64 -3.12 -50.42
C GLN A 467 30.25 -3.66 -49.12
N LEU A 468 30.13 -2.89 -48.05
CA LEU A 468 30.49 -3.34 -46.71
C LEU A 468 29.31 -4.08 -46.08
N VAL A 469 29.56 -5.26 -45.53
CA VAL A 469 28.56 -6.06 -44.81
C VAL A 469 29.06 -6.30 -43.39
N MET A 470 28.22 -6.02 -42.40
CA MET A 470 28.44 -6.53 -41.04
C MET A 470 28.12 -8.02 -41.06
N ALA A 471 29.11 -8.89 -41.05
CA ALA A 471 28.98 -10.31 -41.33
C ALA A 471 28.56 -11.12 -40.10
N ASN A 472 29.09 -10.79 -38.92
CA ASN A 472 28.85 -11.51 -37.68
C ASN A 472 29.05 -10.57 -36.47
N SER A 473 28.63 -11.02 -35.29
CA SER A 473 28.83 -10.32 -34.02
C SER A 473 29.80 -11.06 -33.08
N THR A 474 30.64 -11.95 -33.62
CA THR A 474 31.59 -12.74 -32.83
C THR A 474 32.62 -11.81 -32.16
N GLY A 475 32.73 -11.91 -30.82
CA GLY A 475 33.63 -11.05 -30.05
C GLY A 475 33.12 -9.63 -29.80
N VAL A 476 31.93 -9.29 -30.31
CA VAL A 476 31.26 -8.00 -30.05
C VAL A 476 30.41 -8.13 -28.79
N THR A 477 30.55 -7.19 -27.87
CA THR A 477 29.77 -7.13 -26.63
C THR A 477 28.99 -5.82 -26.56
N PRO A 478 27.67 -5.86 -26.37
CA PRO A 478 26.78 -7.02 -26.46
C PRO A 478 26.68 -7.59 -27.88
N ALA A 479 26.29 -8.86 -28.00
CA ALA A 479 26.03 -9.48 -29.31
C ALA A 479 24.89 -8.77 -30.05
N LEU A 480 25.06 -8.57 -31.36
CA LEU A 480 24.09 -7.91 -32.24
C LEU A 480 23.01 -8.90 -32.70
N THR A 481 21.79 -8.40 -32.87
CA THR A 481 20.61 -9.24 -33.20
C THR A 481 20.33 -9.41 -34.68
N ASN A 482 20.77 -8.49 -35.54
CA ASN A 482 20.39 -8.43 -36.96
C ASN A 482 21.58 -8.58 -37.92
N VAL A 483 22.56 -9.41 -37.56
CA VAL A 483 23.67 -9.75 -38.45
C VAL A 483 23.39 -11.07 -39.19
N PRO A 484 23.71 -11.18 -40.49
CA PRO A 484 24.44 -10.20 -41.29
C PRO A 484 23.59 -8.98 -41.75
N PHE A 485 24.22 -7.80 -41.83
CA PHE A 485 23.59 -6.56 -42.29
C PHE A 485 24.38 -5.92 -43.43
N ALA A 486 23.76 -5.74 -44.60
CA ALA A 486 24.40 -5.16 -45.78
C ALA A 486 24.29 -3.64 -45.82
N GLY A 487 25.41 -2.95 -46.06
CA GLY A 487 25.48 -1.49 -46.14
C GLY A 487 25.28 -0.92 -47.53
N GLN A 488 25.47 0.39 -47.65
CA GLN A 488 25.51 1.06 -48.95
C GLN A 488 26.76 0.65 -49.75
N SER A 489 26.64 0.62 -51.08
CA SER A 489 27.74 0.30 -51.98
C SER A 489 28.42 1.56 -52.52
N TYR A 490 29.75 1.54 -52.65
CA TYR A 490 30.48 2.47 -53.50
C TYR A 490 30.59 1.91 -54.91
N THR A 491 30.40 2.76 -55.92
CA THR A 491 30.65 2.43 -57.33
C THR A 491 31.92 3.13 -57.78
N ILE A 492 32.91 2.33 -58.19
CA ILE A 492 34.20 2.78 -58.70
C ILE A 492 34.10 2.77 -60.24
N GLY A 493 33.95 3.96 -60.81
CA GLY A 493 33.99 4.15 -62.27
C GLY A 493 35.34 4.72 -62.71
N SER A 494 35.74 4.46 -63.95
CA SER A 494 36.80 5.24 -64.60
C SER A 494 36.40 6.73 -64.56
N PRO A 495 37.35 7.67 -64.37
CA PRO A 495 37.04 9.08 -64.61
C PRO A 495 36.43 9.17 -66.01
N SER A 496 35.28 9.83 -66.12
CA SER A 496 34.58 10.02 -67.39
C SER A 496 35.61 10.42 -68.44
N LYS A 497 35.80 9.60 -69.49
CA LYS A 497 36.61 10.01 -70.63
C LYS A 497 36.06 11.37 -71.07
N ARG A 498 36.85 12.43 -70.93
CA ARG A 498 36.67 13.65 -71.72
C ARG A 498 36.51 13.14 -73.16
N LYS A 499 35.43 13.51 -73.85
CA LYS A 499 35.24 13.17 -75.27
C LYS A 499 36.47 13.63 -76.04
N GLU A 500 37.44 12.75 -76.24
CA GLU A 500 38.31 12.82 -77.39
C GLU A 500 37.47 12.18 -78.49
N GLU A 501 36.83 13.05 -79.27
CA GLU A 501 36.14 12.70 -80.49
C GLU A 501 37.20 12.30 -81.51
N SER A 502 37.64 11.04 -81.43
CA SER A 502 38.35 10.34 -82.50
C SER A 502 37.34 9.42 -83.16
N ASP A 503 36.75 9.90 -84.25
CA ASP A 503 36.74 9.21 -85.57
C ASP A 503 35.61 9.75 -86.46
N CYS A 504 35.97 10.23 -87.65
CA CYS A 504 35.59 9.56 -88.90
C CYS A 504 36.40 10.12 -90.08
N SER A 505 37.06 9.23 -90.82
CA SER A 505 37.57 9.50 -92.18
C SER A 505 36.39 9.63 -93.15
N THR A 506 36.41 10.53 -94.14
CA THR A 506 36.84 10.25 -95.52
C THR A 506 36.53 11.48 -96.39
N GLY A 507 37.36 11.74 -97.41
CA GLY A 507 36.96 12.53 -98.59
C GLY A 507 37.71 13.85 -98.79
N GLU A 508 38.50 13.91 -99.86
CA GLU A 508 39.38 14.99 -100.29
C GLU A 508 38.66 16.27 -100.76
N THR A 509 39.25 17.46 -100.56
CA THR A 509 39.89 18.32 -101.60
C THR A 509 40.26 19.71 -101.05
N PRO A 510 41.21 20.43 -101.69
CA PRO A 510 42.13 21.32 -101.00
C PRO A 510 41.82 22.81 -101.19
N GLY A 511 42.13 23.62 -100.17
CA GLY A 511 42.34 25.06 -100.34
C GLY A 511 41.73 25.91 -99.24
N GLY A 512 42.51 26.89 -98.77
CA GLY A 512 41.96 28.07 -98.11
C GLY A 512 42.23 28.15 -96.62
N TRP A 513 43.44 28.60 -96.31
CA TRP A 513 43.73 29.26 -95.04
C TRP A 513 42.82 30.48 -94.82
N MET A 514 42.57 30.77 -93.54
CA MET A 514 42.44 32.13 -93.00
C MET A 514 41.13 32.94 -93.20
N THR A 515 40.46 33.11 -92.05
CA THR A 515 40.05 34.41 -91.47
C THR A 515 38.65 34.95 -91.80
N LEU A 516 38.12 35.65 -90.78
CA LEU A 516 37.18 36.77 -90.78
C LEU A 516 35.73 36.37 -90.42
N MET A 517 35.29 36.60 -89.17
CA MET A 517 34.80 37.89 -88.65
C MET A 517 33.66 38.50 -89.48
N ALA A 518 32.55 38.76 -88.77
CA ALA A 518 31.49 39.72 -89.10
C ALA A 518 30.56 39.31 -90.27
N ALA A 519 29.25 39.52 -90.27
CA ALA A 519 28.33 40.26 -89.41
C ALA A 519 26.90 39.81 -89.72
N LEU A 520 25.99 39.83 -88.75
CA LEU A 520 24.81 40.70 -88.90
C LEU A 520 24.28 41.10 -87.53
N ALA A 521 24.40 42.40 -87.28
CA ALA A 521 23.97 43.11 -86.09
C ALA A 521 22.53 43.63 -86.23
N ALA A 522 21.98 44.00 -85.07
CA ALA A 522 20.83 44.89 -84.84
C ALA A 522 19.44 44.28 -85.15
N ALA A 523 18.37 44.49 -84.39
CA ALA A 523 17.98 45.61 -83.53
C ALA A 523 16.83 45.11 -82.60
N THR A 524 16.93 45.28 -81.27
CA THR A 524 16.22 46.32 -80.50
C THR A 524 14.88 45.88 -79.88
N VAL A 525 14.82 45.98 -78.55
CA VAL A 525 13.63 45.90 -77.68
C VAL A 525 12.71 47.09 -77.92
N GLY A 526 11.40 46.87 -78.04
CA GLY A 526 10.40 47.93 -78.19
C GLY A 526 9.01 47.53 -77.70
N LEU A 527 8.70 47.96 -76.47
CA LEU A 527 7.42 47.88 -75.78
C LEU A 527 6.35 48.80 -76.43
N ARG A 528 5.12 48.34 -76.71
CA ARG A 528 3.85 49.10 -76.51
C ARG A 528 2.56 48.35 -76.90
N LEU A 529 1.65 48.34 -75.93
CA LEU A 529 0.17 48.23 -75.93
C LEU A 529 -0.59 48.08 -77.28
N HIS A 530 -1.53 47.11 -77.30
CA HIS A 530 -2.93 47.39 -77.65
C HIS A 530 -3.91 46.40 -76.98
N ARG A 531 -4.89 46.96 -76.25
CA ARG A 531 -6.14 46.31 -75.81
C ARG A 531 -7.13 46.26 -76.98
N ARG A 532 -7.87 45.15 -77.13
CA ARG A 532 -9.31 45.04 -77.57
C ARG A 532 -9.70 43.55 -77.45
N ARG A 533 -10.42 43.12 -76.41
CA ARG A 533 -11.90 43.01 -76.23
C ARG A 533 -12.62 42.03 -77.20
N ALA A 534 -13.48 41.22 -76.59
CA ALA A 534 -14.56 40.34 -77.12
C ALA A 534 -14.17 38.86 -77.28
N ARG A 535 -14.96 37.85 -76.88
CA ARG A 535 -16.31 37.75 -76.29
C ARG A 535 -16.51 36.29 -75.78
N ARG A 536 -17.34 36.13 -74.74
CA ARG A 536 -18.32 35.05 -74.38
C ARG A 536 -18.11 33.64 -74.99
N SER A 537 -18.29 32.54 -74.26
CA SER A 537 -19.35 32.22 -73.28
C SER A 537 -18.85 31.32 -72.16
#